data_AF-A0A4D4M0L2-F1
#
_entry.id   AF-A0A4D4M0L2-F1
#
_cell.length_a   1.000
_cell.length_b   1.000
_cell.length_c   1.000
_cell.angle_alpha   90.00
_cell.angle_beta   90.00
_cell.angle_gamma   90.00
#
_symmetry.space_group_name_H-M   'P 1'
#
loop_
_entity.id
_entity.type
_entity.pdbx_description
1 polymer ?
#
loop_
_entity_poly.entity_id
_entity_poly.type
_entity_poly.pdbx_seq_one_letter_code
_entity_poly.pdbx_strand_id
1 'polypeptide(L)'
;MNKPLRRIAIFCGLLVLALLIRDNWIQYVQADTLKSDTKNRRVAIERYATPRGDIIVDGKSITGSAKGTGSGYNDFEYKRTYKDGAMWAPITGYASQAFGATQLESIEDGILTGNDDRLFFRNTLDMLTGKKKQGGNVVTTLNAAAQKAAYQGLKARGKGAAVAIDPETGAILALASTPRTTPRPSRATPRRPTARPGRSSRRRTTPTSRC
;
A
#
# COMPACT_ATOMS: atom_id res chain seq x y z
N MET A 1 16.39 -50.49 42.52
CA MET A 1 15.96 -49.43 41.58
C MET A 1 14.83 -49.96 40.72
N ASN A 2 13.65 -49.36 40.80
CA ASN A 2 12.41 -49.89 40.22
C ASN A 2 12.48 -49.88 38.69
N LYS A 3 12.86 -51.02 38.09
CA LYS A 3 12.97 -51.25 36.64
C LYS A 3 11.73 -50.80 35.84
N PRO A 4 10.47 -51.05 36.29
CA PRO A 4 9.29 -50.56 35.57
C PRO A 4 9.17 -49.03 35.60
N LEU A 5 9.43 -48.39 36.74
CA LEU A 5 9.40 -46.94 36.90
C LEU A 5 10.44 -46.23 36.02
N ARG A 6 11.64 -46.83 35.89
CA ARG A 6 12.69 -46.30 34.99
C ARG A 6 12.28 -46.34 33.52
N ARG A 7 11.58 -47.40 33.08
CA ARG A 7 11.10 -47.52 31.68
C ARG A 7 10.03 -46.48 31.35
N ILE A 8 9.10 -46.25 32.27
CA ILE A 8 8.05 -45.22 32.10
C ILE A 8 8.68 -43.83 32.04
N ALA A 9 9.63 -43.52 32.93
CA ALA A 9 10.33 -42.23 32.92
C ALA A 9 11.10 -41.99 31.60
N ILE A 10 11.78 -43.01 31.07
CA ILE A 10 12.47 -42.91 29.77
C ILE A 10 11.46 -42.70 28.64
N PHE A 11 10.32 -43.40 28.66
CA PHE A 11 9.28 -43.23 27.65
C PHE A 11 8.68 -41.81 27.67
N CYS A 12 8.32 -41.30 28.85
CA CYS A 12 7.86 -39.92 28.99
C CYS A 12 8.94 -38.90 28.59
N GLY A 13 10.20 -39.14 28.94
CA GLY A 13 11.33 -38.31 28.53
C GLY A 13 11.52 -38.26 27.02
N LEU A 14 11.35 -39.39 26.33
CA LEU A 14 11.39 -39.45 24.86
C LEU A 14 10.23 -38.68 24.22
N LEU A 15 9.02 -38.73 24.78
CA LEU A 15 7.88 -37.95 24.27
C LEU A 15 8.10 -36.44 24.45
N VAL A 16 8.62 -36.01 25.60
CA VAL A 16 8.97 -34.60 25.83
C VAL A 16 10.08 -34.14 24.89
N LEU A 17 11.12 -34.96 24.71
CA LEU A 17 12.20 -34.66 23.77
C LEU A 17 11.67 -34.54 22.32
N ALA A 18 10.78 -35.44 21.90
CA ALA A 18 10.16 -35.39 20.58
C ALA A 18 9.33 -34.10 20.39
N LEU A 19 8.60 -33.66 21.42
CA LEU A 19 7.88 -32.39 21.39
C LEU A 19 8.82 -31.18 21.30
N LEU A 20 9.93 -31.17 22.05
CA LEU A 20 10.91 -30.08 22.01
C LEU A 20 11.60 -29.97 20.64
N ILE A 21 11.94 -31.10 20.02
CA ILE A 21 12.49 -31.13 18.66
C ILE A 21 11.46 -30.58 17.67
N ARG A 22 10.18 -30.97 17.81
CA ARG A 22 9.11 -30.49 16.95
C ARG A 22 8.89 -28.98 17.09
N ASP A 23 8.94 -28.46 18.31
CA ASP A 23 8.80 -27.04 18.59
C ASP A 23 9.95 -26.22 18.00
N ASN A 24 11.20 -26.66 18.19
CA ASN A 24 12.37 -26.04 17.56
C ASN A 24 12.30 -26.07 16.03
N TRP A 25 11.79 -27.15 15.44
CA TRP A 25 11.58 -27.24 14.00
C TRP A 25 10.59 -26.17 13.50
N ILE A 26 9.48 -25.96 14.22
CA ILE A 26 8.48 -24.95 13.86
C ILE A 26 9.05 -23.54 14.04
N GLN A 27 9.77 -23.29 15.14
CA GLN A 27 10.31 -21.97 15.48
C GLN A 27 11.55 -21.56 14.65
N TYR A 28 12.29 -22.50 14.08
CA TYR A 28 13.49 -22.18 13.29
C TYR A 28 13.31 -22.43 11.80
N VAL A 29 12.79 -23.60 11.41
CA VAL A 29 12.68 -23.99 10.00
C VAL A 29 11.41 -23.43 9.36
N GLN A 30 10.28 -23.44 10.07
CA GLN A 30 9.01 -22.93 9.54
C GLN A 30 8.71 -21.48 9.93
N ALA A 31 9.49 -20.86 10.82
CA ALA A 31 9.17 -19.53 11.32
C ALA A 31 9.07 -18.49 10.21
N ASP A 32 10.01 -18.49 9.26
CA ASP A 32 9.96 -17.55 8.14
C ASP A 32 8.72 -17.76 7.28
N THR A 33 8.37 -19.02 6.99
CA THR A 33 7.18 -19.35 6.18
C THR A 33 5.87 -18.94 6.85
N LEU A 34 5.76 -19.11 8.18
CA LEU A 34 4.61 -18.70 8.98
C LEU A 34 4.53 -17.17 9.15
N LYS A 35 5.70 -16.53 9.25
CA LYS A 35 5.82 -15.09 9.33
C LYS A 35 5.45 -14.43 8.01
N SER A 36 5.79 -15.00 6.86
CA SER A 36 5.48 -14.46 5.54
C SER A 36 4.17 -14.97 4.93
N ASP A 37 3.38 -15.77 5.67
CA ASP A 37 2.12 -16.31 5.15
C ASP A 37 1.15 -15.17 4.80
N THR A 38 0.55 -15.26 3.61
CA THR A 38 -0.46 -14.30 3.12
C THR A 38 -1.72 -14.27 3.98
N LYS A 39 -2.00 -15.33 4.76
CA LYS A 39 -3.09 -15.38 5.73
C LYS A 39 -2.76 -14.69 7.05
N ASN A 40 -1.50 -14.30 7.28
CA ASN A 40 -1.09 -13.64 8.50
C ASN A 40 -1.46 -12.14 8.47
N ARG A 41 -2.57 -11.82 9.15
CA ARG A 41 -3.07 -10.43 9.24
C ARG A 41 -2.05 -9.46 9.84
N ARG A 42 -1.13 -9.92 10.71
CA ARG A 42 -0.10 -9.05 11.31
C ARG A 42 0.82 -8.44 10.25
N VAL A 43 1.20 -9.23 9.25
CA VAL A 43 2.05 -8.78 8.14
C VAL A 43 1.35 -7.69 7.34
N ALA A 44 0.05 -7.88 7.05
CA ALA A 44 -0.74 -6.87 6.36
C ALA A 44 -0.88 -5.59 7.20
N ILE A 45 -1.14 -5.71 8.51
CA ILE A 45 -1.26 -4.55 9.40
C ILE A 45 0.05 -3.76 9.43
N GLU A 46 1.19 -4.44 9.62
CA GLU A 46 2.51 -3.81 9.61
C GLU A 46 2.81 -3.12 8.28
N ARG A 47 2.49 -3.77 7.15
CA ARG A 47 2.67 -3.22 5.80
C ARG A 47 1.90 -1.92 5.58
N TYR A 48 0.72 -1.74 6.19
CA TYR A 48 -0.09 -0.54 6.08
C TYR A 48 0.01 0.39 7.31
N ALA A 49 0.88 0.09 8.28
CA ALA A 49 1.18 0.93 9.43
C ALA A 49 2.20 2.03 9.09
N THR A 50 2.99 1.84 8.03
CA THR A 50 3.95 2.84 7.54
C THR A 50 3.52 3.41 6.20
N PRO A 51 3.85 4.67 5.90
CA PRO A 51 3.61 5.22 4.57
C PRO A 51 4.46 4.45 3.55
N ARG A 52 3.77 3.89 2.55
CA ARG A 52 4.41 3.25 1.39
C ARG A 52 5.09 4.32 0.54
N GLY A 53 6.26 3.99 0.01
CA GLY A 53 7.02 4.87 -0.88
C GLY A 53 6.30 5.15 -2.20
N ASP A 54 6.72 6.21 -2.87
CA ASP A 54 6.04 6.75 -4.05
C ASP A 54 6.70 6.27 -5.35
N ILE A 55 5.87 6.11 -6.38
CA ILE A 55 6.33 5.91 -7.75
C ILE A 55 6.38 7.29 -8.40
N ILE A 56 7.56 7.64 -8.90
CA ILE A 56 7.87 8.96 -9.44
C ILE A 56 8.08 8.85 -10.95
N VAL A 57 7.42 9.75 -11.68
CA VAL A 57 7.50 9.89 -13.13
C VAL A 57 7.83 11.34 -13.44
N ASP A 58 8.87 11.62 -14.23
CA ASP A 58 9.33 12.99 -14.53
C ASP A 58 9.43 13.90 -13.29
N GLY A 59 9.97 13.37 -12.19
CA GLY A 59 10.10 14.10 -10.92
C GLY A 59 8.79 14.35 -10.16
N LYS A 60 7.65 13.83 -10.63
CA LYS A 60 6.33 13.95 -9.98
C LYS A 60 5.84 12.61 -9.46
N SER A 61 5.41 12.59 -8.20
CA SER A 61 4.81 11.40 -7.59
C SER A 61 3.41 11.14 -8.17
N ILE A 62 3.22 9.97 -8.80
CA ILE A 62 1.95 9.51 -9.38
C ILE A 62 1.14 8.63 -8.42
N THR A 63 1.78 8.10 -7.39
CA THR A 63 1.12 7.38 -6.30
C THR A 63 1.20 8.18 -5.00
N GLY A 64 0.60 7.67 -3.92
CA GLY A 64 0.69 8.32 -2.63
C GLY A 64 0.13 7.44 -1.52
N SER A 65 0.38 7.83 -0.28
CA SER A 65 -0.14 7.14 0.90
C SER A 65 -0.98 8.12 1.71
N ALA A 66 -2.31 7.98 1.64
CA ALA A 66 -3.24 8.79 2.42
C ALA A 66 -3.55 8.09 3.75
N LYS A 67 -3.48 8.83 4.86
CA LYS A 67 -3.95 8.31 6.15
C LYS A 67 -5.45 8.04 6.08
N GLY A 68 -5.85 6.84 6.50
CA GLY A 68 -7.25 6.52 6.69
C GLY A 68 -7.83 7.38 7.79
N THR A 69 -9.00 7.99 7.57
CA THR A 69 -9.80 8.59 8.63
C THR A 69 -10.34 7.46 9.49
N GLY A 70 -9.75 7.31 10.69
CA GLY A 70 -10.11 6.28 11.65
C GLY A 70 -11.60 6.32 11.98
N SER A 71 -12.29 5.23 11.69
CA SER A 71 -13.55 4.89 12.35
C SER A 71 -13.59 3.36 12.50
N GLY A 72 -13.38 2.92 13.74
CA GLY A 72 -13.91 1.70 14.35
C GLY A 72 -13.40 0.32 13.90
N TYR A 73 -13.01 0.11 12.64
CA TYR A 73 -12.79 -1.27 12.12
C TYR A 73 -11.69 -1.39 11.05
N ASN A 74 -10.93 -0.32 10.79
CA ASN A 74 -9.83 -0.34 9.82
C ASN A 74 -8.49 -0.39 10.58
N ASP A 75 -7.89 -1.57 10.71
CA ASP A 75 -6.55 -1.74 11.33
C ASP A 75 -5.41 -1.12 10.50
N PHE A 76 -5.72 -0.63 9.30
CA PHE A 76 -4.74 -0.10 8.36
C PHE A 76 -4.67 1.43 8.45
N GLU A 77 -3.53 1.96 8.90
CA GLU A 77 -3.30 3.41 9.06
C GLU A 77 -3.22 4.13 7.71
N TYR A 78 -2.58 3.53 6.71
CA TYR A 78 -2.38 4.13 5.39
C TYR A 78 -3.13 3.37 4.29
N LYS A 79 -3.67 4.13 3.34
CA LYS A 79 -4.29 3.65 2.10
C LYS A 79 -3.52 4.17 0.90
N ARG A 80 -3.30 3.30 -0.09
CA ARG A 80 -2.62 3.64 -1.33
C ARG A 80 -3.54 4.48 -2.23
N THR A 81 -3.03 5.60 -2.75
CA THR A 81 -3.73 6.49 -3.67
C THR A 81 -2.98 6.59 -5.00
N TYR A 82 -3.74 6.85 -6.07
CA TYR A 82 -3.23 6.92 -7.45
C TYR A 82 -3.76 8.20 -8.10
N LYS A 83 -2.86 9.04 -8.61
CA LYS A 83 -3.21 10.17 -9.48
C LYS A 83 -3.36 9.64 -10.90
N ASP A 84 -4.40 10.07 -11.60
CA ASP A 84 -4.69 9.62 -12.98
C ASP A 84 -4.63 8.10 -13.16
N GLY A 85 -5.19 7.35 -12.20
CA GLY A 85 -5.05 5.90 -12.14
C GLY A 85 -5.46 5.15 -13.42
N ALA A 86 -6.35 5.70 -14.24
CA ALA A 86 -6.72 5.08 -15.53
C ALA A 86 -5.56 5.03 -16.52
N MET A 87 -4.74 6.08 -16.52
CA MET A 87 -3.62 6.28 -17.44
C MET A 87 -2.38 5.50 -16.98
N TRP A 88 -2.13 5.46 -15.67
CA TRP A 88 -0.93 4.86 -15.10
C TRP A 88 -1.08 3.40 -14.70
N ALA A 89 -2.30 2.92 -14.47
CA ALA A 89 -2.48 1.58 -13.93
C ALA A 89 -1.84 0.47 -14.78
N PRO A 90 -1.70 0.53 -16.13
CA PRO A 90 -1.02 -0.55 -16.88
C PRO A 90 0.41 -0.77 -16.40
N ILE A 91 1.02 0.28 -15.87
CA ILE A 91 2.41 0.31 -15.44
C ILE A 91 2.50 0.13 -13.93
N THR A 92 1.80 0.97 -13.16
CA THR A 92 1.84 0.89 -11.68
C THR A 92 1.20 -0.38 -11.16
N GLY A 93 0.15 -0.85 -11.83
CA GLY A 93 -0.76 -1.84 -11.27
C GLY A 93 -1.60 -1.27 -10.15
N TYR A 94 -1.92 -2.12 -9.17
CA TYR A 94 -2.60 -1.73 -7.94
C TYR A 94 -1.95 -2.42 -6.74
N ALA A 95 -2.22 -1.87 -5.56
CA ALA A 95 -1.91 -2.44 -4.26
C ALA A 95 -3.19 -2.39 -3.43
N SER A 96 -3.76 -3.56 -3.17
CA SER A 96 -5.02 -3.75 -2.47
C SER A 96 -4.81 -4.56 -1.21
N GLN A 97 -5.48 -4.15 -0.14
CA GLN A 97 -5.47 -4.84 1.15
C GLN A 97 -6.08 -6.25 1.04
N ALA A 98 -7.01 -6.46 0.09
CA ALA A 98 -7.70 -7.73 -0.10
C ALA A 98 -7.12 -8.57 -1.26
N PHE A 99 -6.59 -7.91 -2.29
CA PHE A 99 -6.20 -8.55 -3.56
C PHE A 99 -4.70 -8.55 -3.84
N GLY A 100 -3.88 -8.06 -2.91
CA GLY A 100 -2.43 -7.98 -3.08
C GLY A 100 -1.98 -6.87 -4.02
N ALA A 101 -0.75 -6.97 -4.51
CA ALA A 101 -0.13 -6.00 -5.40
C ALA A 101 0.11 -6.57 -6.80
N THR A 102 0.17 -5.72 -7.82
CA THR A 102 0.40 -6.13 -9.21
C THR A 102 1.36 -5.18 -9.94
N GLN A 103 1.96 -5.66 -11.04
CA GLN A 103 2.91 -4.89 -11.86
C GLN A 103 4.02 -4.24 -11.01
N LEU A 104 4.33 -2.96 -11.21
CA LEU A 104 5.42 -2.28 -10.52
C LEU A 104 5.22 -2.24 -8.99
N GLU A 105 3.97 -2.17 -8.52
CA GLU A 105 3.67 -2.25 -7.08
C GLU A 105 4.01 -3.63 -6.47
N SER A 106 4.01 -4.70 -7.26
CA SER A 106 4.43 -6.04 -6.81
C SER A 106 5.92 -6.28 -6.98
N ILE A 107 6.49 -5.83 -8.10
CA ILE A 107 7.90 -6.06 -8.43
C ILE A 107 8.78 -5.28 -7.44
N GLU A 108 8.43 -4.03 -7.18
CA GLU A 108 9.19 -3.13 -6.30
C GLU A 108 8.65 -3.12 -4.87
N ASP A 109 7.91 -4.17 -4.47
CA ASP A 109 7.25 -4.18 -3.16
C ASP A 109 8.25 -4.06 -1.99
N GLY A 110 9.41 -4.71 -2.09
CA GLY A 110 10.46 -4.64 -1.06
C GLY A 110 10.94 -3.21 -0.83
N ILE A 111 11.21 -2.47 -1.92
CA ILE A 111 11.65 -1.07 -1.85
C ILE A 111 10.51 -0.19 -1.33
N LEU A 112 9.30 -0.33 -1.90
CA LEU A 112 8.14 0.50 -1.56
C LEU A 112 7.65 0.29 -0.12
N THR A 113 7.86 -0.90 0.47
CA THR A 113 7.57 -1.20 1.90
C THR A 113 8.73 -0.89 2.84
N GLY A 114 9.94 -0.68 2.33
CA GLY A 114 11.12 -0.52 3.17
C GLY A 114 11.64 -1.84 3.75
N ASN A 115 11.28 -2.99 3.16
CA ASN A 115 11.79 -4.31 3.55
C ASN A 115 12.97 -4.79 2.70
N ASP A 116 13.41 -3.99 1.74
CA ASP A 116 14.59 -4.28 0.94
C ASP A 116 15.89 -4.14 1.77
N ASP A 117 16.83 -5.05 1.58
CA ASP A 117 18.12 -5.08 2.28
C ASP A 117 18.93 -3.79 2.07
N ARG A 118 18.76 -3.13 0.91
CA ARG A 118 19.40 -1.84 0.61
C ARG A 118 18.92 -0.73 1.55
N LEU A 119 17.74 -0.89 2.13
CA LEU A 119 17.14 0.06 3.07
C LEU A 119 17.39 -0.33 4.54
N PHE A 120 17.96 -1.51 4.80
CA PHE A 120 18.18 -2.05 6.14
C PHE A 120 18.96 -1.09 7.02
N PHE A 121 20.15 -0.66 6.60
CA PHE A 121 21.01 0.24 7.39
C PHE A 121 20.32 1.57 7.74
N ARG A 122 19.61 2.17 6.78
CA ARG A 122 18.86 3.40 7.01
C ARG A 122 17.73 3.19 8.00
N ASN A 123 16.97 2.11 7.84
CA ASN A 123 15.84 1.79 8.71
C ASN A 123 16.30 1.41 10.14
N THR A 124 17.46 0.77 10.31
CA THR A 124 18.03 0.47 11.62
C THR A 124 18.48 1.75 12.34
N LEU A 125 19.10 2.68 11.62
CA LEU A 125 19.45 4.00 12.16
C LEU A 125 18.19 4.81 12.50
N ASP A 126 17.15 4.75 11.67
CA ASP A 126 15.87 5.41 11.93
C ASP A 126 15.19 4.82 13.17
N MET A 127 15.25 3.50 13.37
CA MET A 127 14.75 2.83 14.58
C MET A 127 15.49 3.29 15.84
N LEU A 128 16.82 3.37 15.79
CA LEU A 128 17.65 3.84 16.90
C LEU A 128 17.42 5.33 17.23
N THR A 129 17.13 6.14 16.21
CA THR A 129 16.87 7.59 16.36
C THR A 129 15.39 7.91 16.60
N GLY A 130 14.53 6.90 16.69
CA GLY A 130 13.09 7.07 16.91
C GLY A 130 12.31 7.63 15.70
N LYS A 131 12.93 7.66 14.52
CA LYS A 131 12.26 8.04 13.27
C LYS A 131 11.37 6.90 12.78
N LYS A 132 10.22 7.25 12.22
CA LYS A 132 9.30 6.27 11.64
C LYS A 132 9.92 5.66 10.38
N LYS A 133 9.92 4.33 10.28
CA LYS A 133 10.32 3.60 9.08
C LYS A 133 9.50 4.08 7.87
N GLN A 134 10.18 4.38 6.76
CA GLN A 134 9.57 4.83 5.51
C GLN A 134 10.00 3.93 4.35
N GLY A 135 9.06 3.69 3.43
CA GLY A 135 9.37 3.04 2.16
C GLY A 135 10.31 3.88 1.28
N GLY A 136 11.05 3.21 0.39
CA GLY A 136 11.82 3.87 -0.66
C GLY A 136 10.95 4.29 -1.84
N ASN A 137 11.37 5.33 -2.55
CA ASN A 137 10.69 5.78 -3.77
C ASN A 137 11.30 5.11 -4.99
N VAL A 138 10.46 4.81 -5.98
CA VAL A 138 10.87 4.25 -7.26
C VAL A 138 10.77 5.33 -8.32
N VAL A 139 11.91 5.71 -8.90
CA VAL A 139 11.95 6.65 -10.02
C VAL A 139 11.93 5.86 -11.30
N THR A 140 10.95 6.16 -12.16
CA THR A 140 10.77 5.48 -13.45
C THR A 140 11.32 6.33 -14.59
N THR A 141 11.61 5.69 -15.72
CA THR A 141 12.04 6.36 -16.97
C THR A 141 10.87 6.92 -17.79
N LEU A 142 9.65 6.78 -17.28
CA LEU A 142 8.44 7.14 -18.00
C LEU A 142 8.38 8.65 -18.19
N ASN A 143 7.80 9.06 -19.31
CA ASN A 143 7.51 10.44 -19.59
C ASN A 143 6.00 10.69 -19.53
N ALA A 144 5.57 11.64 -18.72
CA ALA A 144 4.17 11.96 -18.49
C ALA A 144 3.48 12.51 -19.75
N ALA A 145 4.19 13.26 -20.60
CA ALA A 145 3.64 13.79 -21.84
C ALA A 145 3.45 12.67 -22.88
N ALA A 146 4.45 11.79 -23.04
CA ALA A 146 4.38 10.63 -23.92
C ALA A 146 3.25 9.67 -23.50
N GLN A 147 3.15 9.38 -22.20
CA GLN A 147 2.08 8.52 -21.66
C GLN A 147 0.69 9.10 -21.94
N LYS A 148 0.52 10.41 -21.73
CA LYS A 148 -0.75 11.08 -21.98
C LYS A 148 -1.14 11.03 -23.45
N ALA A 149 -0.20 11.26 -24.36
CA ALA A 149 -0.42 11.16 -25.80
C ALA A 149 -0.81 9.73 -26.22
N ALA A 150 -0.08 8.71 -25.73
CA ALA A 150 -0.38 7.31 -26.00
C ALA A 150 -1.77 6.89 -25.49
N TYR A 151 -2.11 7.30 -24.26
CA TYR A 151 -3.41 7.00 -23.66
C TYR A 151 -4.56 7.66 -24.43
N GLN A 152 -4.42 8.92 -24.83
CA GLN A 152 -5.43 9.62 -25.62
C GLN A 152 -5.60 9.02 -27.02
N GLY A 153 -4.49 8.67 -27.68
CA GLY A 153 -4.51 8.02 -29.00
C GLY A 153 -5.19 6.65 -28.97
N LEU A 154 -4.91 5.83 -27.95
CA LEU A 154 -5.57 4.53 -27.78
C LEU A 154 -7.05 4.67 -27.39
N LYS A 155 -7.39 5.65 -26.55
CA LYS A 155 -8.78 5.92 -26.18
C LYS A 155 -9.66 6.26 -27.39
N ALA A 156 -9.10 6.94 -28.39
CA ALA A 156 -9.80 7.25 -29.64
C ALA A 156 -9.97 6.04 -30.56
N ARG A 157 -9.03 5.08 -30.55
CA ARG A 157 -9.05 3.88 -31.42
C ARG A 157 -9.77 2.67 -30.82
N GLY A 158 -9.91 2.59 -29.49
CA GLY A 158 -10.57 1.47 -28.82
C GLY A 158 -9.58 0.47 -28.21
N LYS A 159 -9.67 -0.82 -28.59
CA LYS A 159 -8.84 -1.90 -28.01
C LYS A 159 -7.43 -1.87 -28.58
N GLY A 160 -6.40 -1.88 -27.74
CA GLY A 160 -5.01 -1.95 -28.19
C GLY A 160 -3.99 -1.69 -27.10
N ALA A 161 -2.72 -1.73 -27.50
CA ALA A 161 -1.59 -1.34 -26.67
C ALA A 161 -0.63 -0.46 -27.48
N ALA A 162 0.08 0.44 -26.80
CA ALA A 162 1.08 1.31 -27.37
C ALA A 162 2.26 1.39 -26.42
N VAL A 163 3.46 1.28 -26.98
CA VAL A 163 4.72 1.38 -26.24
C VAL A 163 5.62 2.38 -26.96
N ALA A 164 6.21 3.30 -26.20
CA ALA A 164 7.25 4.21 -26.70
C ALA A 164 8.55 3.89 -25.97
N ILE A 165 9.62 3.70 -26.73
CA ILE A 165 10.95 3.33 -26.25
C ILE A 165 11.94 4.34 -26.83
N ASP A 166 12.88 4.77 -26.01
CA ASP A 166 14.06 5.49 -26.47
C ASP A 166 15.05 4.48 -27.08
N PRO A 167 15.37 4.56 -28.38
CA PRO A 167 16.22 3.60 -29.05
C PRO A 167 17.70 3.68 -28.62
N GLU A 168 18.16 4.81 -28.09
CA GLU A 168 19.57 4.98 -27.70
C GLU A 168 19.82 4.38 -26.32
N THR A 169 18.89 4.58 -25.39
CA THR A 169 19.04 4.14 -23.99
C THR A 169 18.29 2.86 -23.66
N GLY A 170 17.34 2.44 -24.50
CA GLY A 170 16.41 1.35 -24.23
C GLY A 170 15.34 1.72 -23.18
N ALA A 171 15.27 2.98 -22.76
CA ALA A 171 14.32 3.42 -21.74
C ALA A 171 12.87 3.36 -22.26
N ILE A 172 11.96 2.83 -21.44
CA ILE A 172 10.53 2.84 -21.75
C ILE A 172 9.98 4.21 -21.35
N LEU A 173 9.51 4.98 -22.33
CA LEU A 173 8.96 6.32 -22.15
C LEU A 173 7.44 6.31 -21.93
N ALA A 174 6.73 5.37 -22.56
CA ALA A 174 5.29 5.21 -22.39
C ALA A 174 4.87 3.76 -22.58
N LEU A 175 3.89 3.31 -21.81
CA LEU A 175 3.25 2.01 -21.94
C LEU A 175 1.77 2.14 -21.59
N ALA A 176 0.91 2.10 -22.60
CA ALA A 176 -0.53 2.26 -22.45
C ALA A 176 -1.27 1.06 -23.06
N SER A 177 -2.38 0.66 -22.44
CA SER A 177 -3.24 -0.42 -22.92
C SER A 177 -4.71 -0.14 -22.61
N THR A 178 -5.60 -0.46 -23.55
CA THR A 178 -7.04 -0.24 -23.49
C THR A 178 -7.80 -1.50 -23.97
N PRO A 179 -8.98 -1.82 -23.38
CA PRO A 179 -9.65 -1.18 -22.25
C PRO A 179 -9.05 -1.61 -20.93
N ARG A 180 -9.04 -0.70 -19.95
CA ARG A 180 -8.62 -1.02 -18.59
C ARG A 180 -9.57 -0.46 -17.56
N THR A 181 -9.95 -1.29 -16.61
CA THR A 181 -10.69 -0.92 -15.41
C THR A 181 -9.73 -0.27 -14.42
N THR A 182 -10.05 0.96 -14.00
CA THR A 182 -9.31 1.67 -12.95
C THR A 182 -9.48 0.98 -11.60
N PRO A 183 -8.42 0.66 -10.87
CA PRO A 183 -8.50 0.50 -9.42
C PRO A 183 -9.00 1.83 -8.86
N ARG A 184 -10.11 1.80 -8.12
CA ARG A 184 -10.92 2.97 -7.73
C ARG A 184 -10.11 4.25 -7.44
N PRO A 185 -10.55 5.42 -7.93
CA PRO A 185 -10.03 6.69 -7.44
C PRO A 185 -10.63 6.98 -6.06
N SER A 186 -9.81 7.01 -5.00
CA SER A 186 -10.21 7.68 -3.76
C SER A 186 -10.15 9.19 -4.01
N ARG A 187 -11.26 9.73 -4.49
CA ARG A 187 -11.47 11.14 -4.72
C ARG A 187 -11.41 11.88 -3.39
N ALA A 188 -10.23 12.35 -2.98
CA ALA A 188 -10.10 13.35 -1.94
C ALA A 188 -10.52 14.71 -2.51
N THR A 189 -11.82 14.90 -2.75
CA THR A 189 -12.35 16.26 -2.91
C THR A 189 -12.38 16.87 -1.51
N PRO A 190 -11.73 18.01 -1.25
CA PRO A 190 -12.00 18.76 -0.04
C PRO A 190 -13.48 19.15 -0.09
N ARG A 191 -14.33 18.56 0.77
CA ARG A 191 -15.68 19.11 0.99
C ARG A 191 -15.47 20.45 1.68
N ARG A 192 -15.45 21.52 0.89
CA ARG A 192 -15.58 22.89 1.39
C ARG A 192 -16.86 22.91 2.21
N PRO A 193 -16.84 23.23 3.51
CA PRO A 193 -18.06 23.33 4.28
C PRO A 193 -18.88 24.46 3.66
N THR A 194 -20.01 24.11 3.05
CA THR A 194 -20.99 25.08 2.59
C THR A 194 -21.49 25.81 3.83
N ALA A 195 -21.07 27.06 3.97
CA ALA A 195 -21.61 27.98 4.97
C ALA A 195 -23.14 28.02 4.79
N ARG A 196 -23.84 27.57 5.83
CA ARG A 196 -25.30 27.60 5.93
C ARG A 196 -25.69 29.09 6.02
N PRO A 197 -26.50 29.65 5.10
CA PRO A 197 -26.86 31.06 5.19
C PRO A 197 -27.74 31.27 6.43
N GLY A 198 -27.33 32.23 7.26
CA GLY A 198 -27.97 32.58 8.51
C GLY A 198 -29.43 32.99 8.32
N ARG A 199 -30.30 32.40 9.13
CA ARG A 199 -31.71 32.77 9.25
C ARG A 199 -31.78 34.12 9.99
N SER A 200 -31.84 35.20 9.22
CA SER A 200 -32.11 36.55 9.70
C SER A 200 -33.46 36.60 10.42
N SER A 201 -33.43 36.71 11.75
CA SER A 201 -34.59 37.02 12.57
C SER A 201 -34.95 38.50 12.39
N ARG A 202 -35.87 38.81 11.47
CA ARG A 202 -36.56 40.10 11.43
C ARG A 202 -37.53 40.19 12.61
N ARG A 203 -37.07 40.70 13.75
CA ARG A 203 -37.95 41.34 14.74
C ARG A 203 -38.16 42.79 14.29
N ARG A 204 -39.31 43.07 13.66
CA ARG A 204 -39.83 44.44 13.51
C ARG A 204 -40.57 44.77 14.80
N THR A 205 -39.95 45.56 15.65
CA THR A 205 -40.59 46.33 16.70
C THR A 205 -40.71 47.76 16.19
N THR A 206 -41.93 48.25 15.96
CA THR A 206 -42.49 49.43 16.65
C THR A 206 -43.93 49.71 16.14
N PRO A 207 -44.84 50.13 17.05
CA PRO A 207 -46.26 50.37 16.79
C PRO A 207 -46.55 51.86 16.50
N THR A 208 -47.84 52.25 16.59
CA THR A 208 -48.46 53.59 16.46
C THR A 208 -48.70 54.09 15.02
N SER A 209 -49.88 54.57 14.59
CA SER A 209 -51.09 55.05 15.30
C SER A 209 -52.31 55.21 14.37
N ARG A 210 -53.52 55.03 14.95
CA ARG A 210 -54.81 55.71 14.72
C ARG A 210 -55.52 55.58 13.36
N CYS A 211 -56.75 55.04 13.37
CA CYS A 211 -57.95 55.81 13.76
C CYS A 211 -58.71 55.03 14.83
#